data_AF-A0A093JMW5-F1
#
_entry.id   AF-A0A093JMW5-F1
#
_cell.length_a   1.000
_cell.length_b   1.000
_cell.length_c   1.000
_cell.angle_alpha   90.00
_cell.angle_beta   90.00
_cell.angle_gamma   90.00
#
_symmetry.space_group_name_H-M   'P 1'
#
loop_
_entity.id
_entity.type
_entity.pdbx_description
1 polymer ?
#
loop_
_entity_poly.entity_id
_entity_poly.type
_entity_poly.pdbx_seq_one_letter_code
_entity_poly.pdbx_strand_id
1 'polypeptide(L)'
;RKPSGRLEVVQLMEAMDSMLEKAGVDNKLVGVTGPSQLHNVLELMKTEQNIYNIVFHELIRQVSVDCIERGQLLSKLRQRYVSLLERIPQQMKTLYKEMMAQRLVDRHIAEELFYFKESVAQLTRELYEVREHDRKVTREAEQAQQELATAVREAEMNANLVEEYRELYELQRARLEEQILLLRQERDIWSSAAHDLALKVIDRNRLILARRLYVSEKTLIKLLKHFIVLLASQDTRDLADLQEETEQFRQMLGHIGAEIDCCEESSKEKLHAVRRGLTRWLQYFQDNILGGPTFRGMTSLLLFFQMLNEDLQQYEGEVYLTKMESLKNVARLQEHWTKLGHTVLNRHRDFNGALPPEHAAMEEINQRACELCQQYQIRISGDN
;
A
#
# COMPACT_ATOMS: atom_id res chain seq x y z
N ARG A 1 82.31 -20.55 69.33
CA ARG A 1 83.09 -21.53 70.14
C ARG A 1 83.12 -22.81 69.32
N LYS A 2 84.30 -23.40 69.10
CA LYS A 2 84.47 -24.68 68.39
C LYS A 2 83.70 -25.77 69.15
N PRO A 3 82.82 -26.55 68.50
CA PRO A 3 82.32 -27.78 69.08
C PRO A 3 83.37 -28.86 68.86
N SER A 4 84.30 -28.98 69.81
CA SER A 4 85.40 -29.96 69.74
C SER A 4 85.03 -31.34 70.28
N GLY A 5 83.78 -31.58 70.68
CA GLY A 5 83.32 -32.84 71.27
C GLY A 5 82.08 -33.42 70.57
N ARG A 6 82.01 -34.76 70.48
CA ARG A 6 80.85 -35.50 69.94
C ARG A 6 79.51 -35.11 70.60
N LEU A 7 79.54 -34.66 71.86
CA LEU A 7 78.34 -34.27 72.62
C LEU A 7 77.70 -32.96 72.10
N GLU A 8 78.49 -31.99 71.67
CA GLU A 8 77.97 -30.71 71.15
C GLU A 8 77.38 -30.88 69.74
N VAL A 9 77.91 -31.83 68.96
CA VAL A 9 77.35 -32.22 67.66
C VAL A 9 75.98 -32.87 67.83
N VAL A 10 75.79 -33.69 68.86
CA VAL A 10 74.49 -34.31 69.17
C VAL A 10 73.45 -33.27 69.59
N GLN A 11 73.82 -32.28 70.42
CA GLN A 11 72.91 -31.20 70.80
C GLN A 11 72.52 -30.28 69.62
N LEU A 12 73.42 -30.05 68.68
CA LEU A 12 73.11 -29.32 67.44
C LEU A 12 72.18 -30.12 66.52
N MET A 13 72.32 -31.45 66.51
CA MET A 13 71.43 -32.35 65.75
C MET A 13 70.01 -32.33 66.33
N GLU A 14 69.87 -32.47 67.65
CA GLU A 14 68.57 -32.36 68.34
C GLU A 14 67.91 -30.98 68.15
N ALA A 15 68.69 -29.90 68.16
CA ALA A 15 68.19 -28.56 67.88
C ALA A 15 67.74 -28.39 66.42
N MET A 16 68.46 -29.00 65.47
CA MET A 16 68.09 -29.02 64.05
C MET A 16 66.80 -29.81 63.83
N ASP A 17 66.66 -30.97 64.45
CA ASP A 17 65.46 -31.79 64.39
C ASP A 17 64.24 -31.02 64.93
N SER A 18 64.38 -30.32 66.07
CA SER A 18 63.30 -29.46 66.60
C SER A 18 62.96 -28.27 65.68
N MET A 19 63.93 -27.70 64.96
CA MET A 19 63.67 -26.64 63.98
C MET A 19 62.98 -27.17 62.72
N LEU A 20 63.31 -28.39 62.29
CA LEU A 20 62.71 -29.07 61.15
C LEU A 20 61.26 -29.50 61.44
N GLU A 21 60.99 -30.01 62.65
CA GLU A 21 59.62 -30.28 63.12
C GLU A 21 58.76 -29.01 63.07
N LYS A 22 59.29 -27.88 63.57
CA LYS A 22 58.60 -26.57 63.52
C LYS A 22 58.43 -26.00 62.11
N ALA A 23 59.33 -26.35 61.19
CA ALA A 23 59.23 -26.00 59.77
C ALA A 23 58.18 -26.84 59.02
N GLY A 24 57.66 -27.89 59.66
CA GLY A 24 56.59 -28.73 59.14
C GLY A 24 57.07 -29.90 58.28
N VAL A 25 58.29 -30.41 58.48
CA VAL A 25 58.83 -31.57 57.72
C VAL A 25 57.93 -32.81 57.84
N ASP A 26 57.28 -33.03 58.98
CA ASP A 26 56.41 -34.19 59.23
C ASP A 26 54.91 -33.92 58.97
N ASN A 27 54.55 -32.72 58.50
CA ASN A 27 53.16 -32.38 58.21
C ASN A 27 52.69 -33.02 56.90
N LYS A 28 52.32 -34.30 56.97
CA LYS A 28 51.66 -35.05 55.87
C LYS A 28 50.32 -34.46 55.41
N LEU A 29 49.83 -33.41 56.09
CA LEU A 29 48.54 -32.74 55.84
C LEU A 29 48.61 -31.50 54.94
N VAL A 30 49.79 -31.03 54.51
CA VAL A 30 49.91 -29.85 53.62
C VAL A 30 49.43 -30.14 52.17
N GLY A 31 49.14 -31.40 51.84
CA GLY A 31 48.77 -31.81 50.48
C GLY A 31 47.35 -31.48 50.00
N VAL A 32 46.41 -31.02 50.86
CA VAL A 32 44.96 -31.00 50.51
C VAL A 32 44.18 -29.78 51.03
N THR A 33 44.79 -28.59 51.07
CA THR A 33 44.05 -27.38 51.54
C THR A 33 43.71 -26.39 50.42
N GLY A 34 44.29 -26.55 49.23
CA GLY A 34 44.09 -25.64 48.11
C GLY A 34 42.93 -25.99 47.17
N PRO A 35 42.31 -25.00 46.50
CA PRO A 35 41.24 -25.21 45.52
C PRO A 35 41.69 -25.87 44.20
N SER A 36 42.99 -26.08 43.98
CA SER A 36 43.52 -26.79 42.81
C SER A 36 44.79 -27.55 43.12
N GLN A 37 45.11 -28.59 42.32
CA GLN A 37 46.35 -29.35 42.44
C GLN A 37 47.59 -28.45 42.36
N LEU A 38 47.54 -27.38 41.55
CA LEU A 38 48.63 -26.41 41.40
C LEU A 38 48.79 -25.51 42.64
N HIS A 39 47.69 -25.22 43.34
CA HIS A 39 47.75 -24.53 44.63
C HIS A 39 48.44 -25.40 45.70
N ASN A 40 48.13 -26.70 45.73
CA ASN A 40 48.76 -27.64 46.67
C ASN A 40 50.28 -27.77 46.41
N VAL A 41 50.69 -27.77 45.13
CA VAL A 41 52.12 -27.77 44.77
C VAL A 41 52.81 -26.47 45.19
N LEU A 42 52.15 -25.31 45.06
CA LEU A 42 52.70 -24.03 45.52
C LEU A 42 52.85 -23.96 47.05
N GLU A 43 51.91 -24.52 47.80
CA GLU A 43 52.02 -24.63 49.26
C GLU A 43 53.16 -25.57 49.68
N LEU A 44 53.29 -26.73 49.03
CA LEU A 44 54.40 -27.67 49.25
C LEU A 44 55.77 -27.04 48.94
N MET A 45 55.88 -26.29 47.84
CA MET A 45 57.10 -25.58 47.50
C MET A 45 57.45 -24.52 48.54
N LYS A 46 56.46 -23.86 49.14
CA LYS A 46 56.67 -22.87 50.20
C LYS A 46 57.20 -23.51 51.48
N THR A 47 56.70 -24.69 51.85
CA THR A 47 57.21 -25.44 53.01
C THR A 47 58.62 -25.96 52.77
N GLU A 48 58.90 -26.53 51.59
CA GLU A 48 60.25 -26.96 51.19
C GLU A 48 61.26 -25.80 51.18
N GLN A 49 60.86 -24.62 50.67
CA GLN A 49 61.70 -23.42 50.70
C GLN A 49 62.02 -22.98 52.13
N ASN A 50 61.06 -23.08 53.05
CA ASN A 50 61.24 -22.75 54.46
C ASN A 50 62.22 -23.71 55.14
N ILE A 51 62.09 -25.01 54.88
CA ILE A 51 63.00 -26.05 55.36
C ILE A 51 64.41 -25.80 54.83
N TYR A 52 64.55 -25.59 53.51
CA TYR A 52 65.81 -25.25 52.86
C TYR A 52 66.46 -24.01 53.48
N ASN A 53 65.68 -22.96 53.75
CA ASN A 53 66.17 -21.74 54.38
C ASN A 53 66.71 -21.98 55.78
N ILE A 54 66.00 -22.75 56.62
CA ILE A 54 66.38 -23.06 58.00
C ILE A 54 67.69 -23.86 58.02
N VAL A 55 67.78 -24.92 57.23
CA VAL A 55 68.96 -25.79 57.15
C VAL A 55 70.19 -25.01 56.65
N PHE A 56 70.06 -24.26 55.55
CA PHE A 56 71.19 -23.50 55.01
C PHE A 56 71.60 -22.33 55.91
N HIS A 57 70.66 -21.66 56.59
CA HIS A 57 71.02 -20.66 57.61
C HIS A 57 71.88 -21.26 58.72
N GLU A 58 71.51 -22.46 59.20
CA GLU A 58 72.23 -23.11 60.28
C GLU A 58 73.59 -23.68 59.83
N LEU A 59 73.67 -24.30 58.64
CA LEU A 59 74.93 -24.77 58.07
C LEU A 59 75.92 -23.62 57.80
N ILE A 60 75.45 -22.48 57.26
CA ILE A 60 76.29 -21.29 57.07
C ILE A 60 76.80 -20.80 58.42
N ARG A 61 75.91 -20.72 59.43
CA ARG A 61 76.28 -20.30 60.79
C ARG A 61 77.39 -21.18 61.36
N GLN A 62 77.25 -22.51 61.29
CA GLN A 62 78.23 -23.46 61.81
C GLN A 62 79.58 -23.37 61.08
N VAL A 63 79.58 -23.35 59.73
CA VAL A 63 80.81 -23.27 58.93
C VAL A 63 81.53 -21.92 59.10
N SER A 64 80.79 -20.83 59.30
CA SER A 64 81.35 -19.51 59.59
C SER A 64 82.09 -19.43 60.93
N VAL A 65 81.77 -20.29 61.92
CA VAL A 65 82.48 -20.34 63.21
C VAL A 65 83.90 -20.87 63.04
N ASP A 66 84.11 -21.83 62.13
CA ASP A 66 85.43 -22.41 61.85
C ASP A 66 86.23 -21.58 60.83
N CYS A 67 85.61 -21.22 59.69
CA CYS A 67 86.22 -20.41 58.64
C CYS A 67 85.18 -19.45 58.02
N ILE A 68 85.33 -18.16 58.32
CA ILE A 68 84.42 -17.10 57.81
C ILE A 68 84.33 -17.10 56.28
N GLU A 69 85.45 -17.27 55.58
CA GLU A 69 85.51 -17.27 54.10
C GLU A 69 84.68 -18.41 53.47
N ARG A 70 84.68 -19.60 54.08
CA ARG A 70 83.86 -20.74 53.62
C ARG A 70 82.38 -20.49 53.87
N GLY A 71 82.04 -19.88 55.01
CA GLY A 71 80.67 -19.46 55.29
C GLY A 71 80.17 -18.38 54.33
N GLN A 72 81.02 -17.41 53.95
CA GLN A 72 80.69 -16.42 52.91
C GLN A 72 80.47 -17.05 51.54
N LEU A 73 81.25 -18.07 51.16
CA LEU A 73 81.05 -18.83 49.93
C LEU A 73 79.70 -19.54 49.94
N LEU A 74 79.35 -20.22 51.04
CA LEU A 74 78.04 -20.87 51.21
C LEU A 74 76.88 -19.87 51.19
N SER A 75 77.05 -18.68 51.77
CA SER A 75 76.06 -17.60 51.70
C SER A 75 75.84 -17.11 50.28
N LYS A 76 76.90 -16.92 49.49
CA LYS A 76 76.80 -16.56 48.06
C LYS A 76 76.12 -17.67 47.25
N LEU A 77 76.45 -18.93 47.55
CA LEU A 77 75.85 -20.09 46.89
C LEU A 77 74.36 -20.20 47.20
N ARG A 78 73.97 -20.05 48.47
CA ARG A 78 72.57 -20.00 48.89
C ARG A 78 71.81 -18.86 48.21
N GLN A 79 72.35 -17.64 48.18
CA GLN A 79 71.69 -16.51 47.50
C GLN A 79 71.39 -16.82 46.03
N ARG A 80 72.31 -17.49 45.32
CA ARG A 80 72.06 -17.94 43.94
C ARG A 80 70.96 -18.99 43.87
N TYR A 81 70.98 -20.00 44.74
CA TYR A 81 69.94 -21.04 44.75
C TYR A 81 68.57 -20.50 45.15
N VAL A 82 68.48 -19.59 46.12
CA VAL A 82 67.22 -18.92 46.49
C VAL A 82 66.67 -18.16 45.28
N SER A 83 67.50 -17.40 44.55
CA SER A 83 67.06 -16.68 43.35
C SER A 83 66.60 -17.59 42.20
N LEU A 84 67.12 -18.82 42.14
CA LEU A 84 66.68 -19.84 41.18
C LEU A 84 65.35 -20.47 41.61
N LEU A 85 65.23 -20.82 42.90
CA LEU A 85 64.04 -21.43 43.46
C LEU A 85 62.84 -20.46 43.46
N GLU A 86 63.07 -19.15 43.68
CA GLU A 86 62.01 -18.13 43.61
C GLU A 86 61.38 -17.97 42.22
N ARG A 87 62.08 -18.35 41.15
CA ARG A 87 61.55 -18.27 39.77
C ARG A 87 60.48 -19.32 39.49
N ILE A 88 60.57 -20.48 40.13
CA ILE A 88 59.68 -21.62 39.84
C ILE A 88 58.22 -21.30 40.26
N PRO A 89 57.94 -20.79 41.48
CA PRO A 89 56.59 -20.37 41.85
C PRO A 89 56.04 -19.22 41.00
N GLN A 90 56.90 -18.31 40.55
CA GLN A 90 56.51 -17.21 39.67
C GLN A 90 56.07 -17.74 38.30
N GLN A 91 56.83 -18.66 37.70
CA GLN A 91 56.46 -19.33 36.46
C GLN A 91 55.17 -20.14 36.59
N MET A 92 55.01 -20.90 37.69
CA MET A 92 53.77 -21.64 37.96
C MET A 92 52.53 -20.73 38.09
N LYS A 93 52.67 -19.55 38.71
CA LYS A 93 51.57 -18.57 38.79
C LYS A 93 51.20 -18.02 37.41
N THR A 94 52.18 -17.77 36.54
CA THR A 94 51.91 -17.33 35.16
C THR A 94 51.20 -18.40 34.36
N LEU A 95 51.69 -19.66 34.42
CA LEU A 95 51.05 -20.81 33.77
C LEU A 95 49.61 -21.02 34.26
N TYR A 96 49.34 -20.81 35.55
CA TYR A 96 47.98 -20.88 36.09
C TYR A 96 47.06 -19.81 35.51
N LYS A 97 47.52 -18.57 35.39
CA LYS A 97 46.74 -17.47 34.78
C LYS A 97 46.44 -17.75 33.31
N GLU A 98 47.43 -18.21 32.56
CA GLU A 98 47.27 -18.62 31.16
C GLU A 98 46.28 -19.77 31.02
N MET A 99 46.39 -20.80 31.86
CA MET A 99 45.43 -21.92 31.88
C MET A 99 44.00 -21.46 32.21
N MET A 100 43.82 -20.55 33.16
CA MET A 100 42.50 -20.00 33.49
C MET A 100 41.91 -19.17 32.35
N ALA A 101 42.73 -18.34 31.70
CA ALA A 101 42.32 -17.59 30.51
C ALA A 101 41.91 -18.54 29.38
N GLN A 102 42.70 -19.59 29.12
CA GLN A 102 42.39 -20.63 28.13
C GLN A 102 41.04 -21.29 28.41
N ARG A 103 40.80 -21.71 29.67
CA ARG A 103 39.50 -22.32 30.06
C ARG A 103 38.31 -21.39 29.88
N LEU A 104 38.50 -20.09 30.12
CA LEU A 104 37.46 -19.07 29.89
C LEU A 104 37.13 -18.95 28.41
N VAL A 105 38.16 -18.88 27.56
CA VAL A 105 37.98 -18.84 26.10
C VAL A 105 37.33 -20.13 25.60
N ASP A 106 37.80 -21.30 26.03
CA ASP A 106 37.24 -22.59 25.64
C ASP A 106 35.75 -22.69 26.02
N ARG A 107 35.37 -22.18 27.18
CA ARG A 107 33.97 -22.13 27.61
C ARG A 107 33.13 -21.20 26.72
N HIS A 108 33.62 -20.01 26.41
CA HIS A 108 32.90 -19.07 25.57
C HIS A 108 32.73 -19.62 24.14
N ILE A 109 33.77 -20.25 23.58
CA ILE A 109 33.68 -20.93 22.28
C ILE A 109 32.63 -22.04 22.30
N ALA A 110 32.58 -22.83 23.37
CA ALA A 110 31.57 -23.89 23.51
C ALA A 110 30.14 -23.34 23.57
N GLU A 111 29.93 -22.21 24.25
CA GLU A 111 28.63 -21.52 24.31
C GLU A 111 28.22 -20.97 22.93
N GLU A 112 29.12 -20.29 22.21
CA GLU A 112 28.87 -19.79 20.86
C GLU A 112 28.58 -20.91 19.85
N LEU A 113 29.31 -22.04 19.94
CA LEU A 113 29.05 -23.21 19.11
C LEU A 113 27.66 -23.82 19.38
N PHE A 114 27.19 -23.75 20.62
CA PHE A 114 25.85 -24.20 20.98
C PHE A 114 24.77 -23.31 20.35
N TYR A 115 24.88 -21.98 20.48
CA TYR A 115 23.95 -21.04 19.85
C TYR A 115 23.96 -21.15 18.32
N PHE A 116 25.14 -21.30 17.71
CA PHE A 116 25.26 -21.52 16.27
C PHE A 116 24.54 -22.80 15.85
N LYS A 117 24.73 -23.90 16.59
CA LYS A 117 24.05 -25.17 16.32
C LYS A 117 22.52 -25.04 16.40
N GLU A 118 22.00 -24.35 17.42
CA GLU A 118 20.56 -24.10 17.55
C GLU A 118 20.02 -23.26 16.38
N SER A 119 20.74 -22.20 16.01
CA SER A 119 20.37 -21.34 14.88
C SER A 119 20.32 -22.13 13.56
N VAL A 120 21.34 -22.96 13.30
CA VAL A 120 21.37 -23.84 12.13
C VAL A 120 20.22 -24.85 12.15
N ALA A 121 19.90 -25.42 13.32
CA ALA A 121 18.77 -26.35 13.45
C ALA A 121 17.42 -25.66 13.16
N GLN A 122 17.23 -24.43 13.62
CA GLN A 122 16.03 -23.65 13.33
C GLN A 122 15.91 -23.34 11.83
N LEU A 123 16.98 -22.80 11.22
CA LEU A 123 17.01 -22.51 9.78
C LEU A 123 16.73 -23.77 8.93
N THR A 124 17.22 -24.94 9.38
CA THR A 124 16.98 -26.21 8.68
C THR A 124 15.50 -26.62 8.74
N ARG A 125 14.80 -26.34 9.86
CA ARG A 125 13.35 -26.61 9.99
C ARG A 125 12.54 -25.66 9.11
N GLU A 126 12.85 -24.36 9.17
CA GLU A 126 12.18 -23.34 8.33
C GLU A 126 12.35 -23.66 6.84
N LEU A 127 13.55 -24.07 6.42
CA LEU A 127 13.81 -24.49 5.03
C LEU A 127 12.99 -25.73 4.62
N TYR A 128 12.74 -26.66 5.56
CA TYR A 128 11.88 -27.82 5.30
C TYR A 128 10.43 -27.40 5.10
N GLU A 129 9.91 -26.54 5.98
CA GLU A 129 8.54 -26.01 5.92
C GLU A 129 8.31 -25.22 4.62
N VAL A 130 9.26 -24.36 4.24
CA VAL A 130 9.19 -23.60 2.98
C VAL A 130 9.16 -24.53 1.77
N ARG A 131 9.99 -25.58 1.74
CA ARG A 131 9.99 -26.56 0.64
C ARG A 131 8.70 -27.36 0.56
N GLU A 132 8.09 -27.68 1.70
CA GLU A 132 6.81 -28.39 1.73
C GLU A 132 5.68 -27.49 1.24
N HIS A 133 5.68 -26.23 1.67
CA HIS A 133 4.73 -25.23 1.21
C HIS A 133 4.86 -24.98 -0.31
N ASP A 134 6.08 -24.81 -0.81
CA ASP A 134 6.36 -24.61 -2.23
C ASP A 134 5.85 -25.78 -3.10
N ARG A 135 6.04 -27.04 -2.64
CA ARG A 135 5.48 -28.22 -3.32
C ARG A 135 3.96 -28.21 -3.33
N LYS A 136 3.31 -27.79 -2.24
CA LYS A 136 1.85 -27.73 -2.15
C LYS A 136 1.30 -26.66 -3.08
N VAL A 137 1.86 -25.45 -3.04
CA VAL A 137 1.47 -24.34 -3.92
C VAL A 137 1.66 -24.70 -5.39
N THR A 138 2.77 -25.37 -5.74
CA THR A 138 3.01 -25.82 -7.12
C THR A 138 1.93 -26.80 -7.59
N ARG A 139 1.53 -27.77 -6.75
CA ARG A 139 0.45 -28.71 -7.09
C ARG A 139 -0.90 -28.02 -7.26
N GLU A 140 -1.23 -27.08 -6.38
CA GLU A 140 -2.46 -26.30 -6.47
C GLU A 140 -2.48 -25.44 -7.74
N ALA A 141 -1.34 -24.83 -8.11
CA ALA A 141 -1.19 -24.08 -9.35
C ALA A 141 -1.35 -24.97 -10.59
N GLU A 142 -0.77 -26.18 -10.60
CA GLU A 142 -0.94 -27.16 -11.68
C GLU A 142 -2.40 -27.60 -11.83
N GLN A 143 -3.10 -27.85 -10.71
CA GLN A 143 -4.52 -28.20 -10.71
C GLN A 143 -5.37 -27.05 -11.27
N ALA A 144 -5.16 -25.83 -10.78
CA ALA A 144 -5.87 -24.65 -11.29
C ALA A 144 -5.62 -24.42 -12.78
N GLN A 145 -4.40 -24.67 -13.27
CA GLN A 145 -4.08 -24.58 -14.69
C GLN A 145 -4.83 -25.63 -15.53
N GLN A 146 -4.97 -26.85 -15.02
CA GLN A 146 -5.73 -27.91 -15.70
C GLN A 146 -7.22 -27.59 -15.74
N GLU A 147 -7.80 -27.12 -14.63
CA GLU A 147 -9.20 -26.69 -14.55
C GLU A 147 -9.49 -25.51 -15.49
N LEU A 148 -8.58 -24.55 -15.56
CA LEU A 148 -8.68 -23.44 -16.49
C LEU A 148 -8.62 -23.93 -17.95
N ALA A 149 -7.71 -24.85 -18.27
CA ALA A 149 -7.61 -25.41 -19.62
C ALA A 149 -8.84 -26.25 -20.02
N THR A 150 -9.54 -26.88 -19.07
CA THR A 150 -10.83 -27.51 -19.34
C THR A 150 -11.93 -26.48 -19.58
N ALA A 151 -12.03 -25.46 -18.72
CA ALA A 151 -13.05 -24.42 -18.85
C ALA A 151 -12.91 -23.62 -20.15
N VAL A 152 -11.68 -23.33 -20.58
CA VAL A 152 -11.41 -22.65 -21.86
C VAL A 152 -11.88 -23.51 -23.04
N ARG A 153 -11.58 -24.81 -23.05
CA ARG A 153 -12.03 -25.71 -24.11
C ARG A 153 -13.56 -25.82 -24.17
N GLU A 154 -14.22 -25.87 -23.03
CA GLU A 154 -15.68 -25.87 -22.96
C GLU A 154 -16.27 -24.55 -23.45
N ALA A 155 -15.67 -23.42 -23.08
CA ALA A 155 -16.09 -22.10 -23.55
C ALA A 155 -15.92 -21.96 -25.07
N GLU A 156 -14.83 -22.47 -25.65
CA GLU A 156 -14.61 -22.52 -27.10
C GLU A 156 -15.67 -23.37 -27.80
N MET A 157 -15.97 -24.57 -27.29
CA MET A 157 -17.05 -25.41 -27.85
C MET A 157 -18.41 -24.71 -27.77
N ASN A 158 -18.72 -24.05 -26.66
CA ASN A 158 -19.98 -23.32 -26.48
C ASN A 158 -20.05 -22.11 -27.42
N ALA A 159 -18.95 -21.39 -27.62
CA ALA A 159 -18.89 -20.27 -28.57
C ALA A 159 -19.14 -20.75 -30.00
N ASN A 160 -18.50 -21.84 -30.43
CA ASN A 160 -18.73 -22.43 -31.75
C ASN A 160 -20.20 -22.85 -31.93
N LEU A 161 -20.81 -23.46 -30.90
CA LEU A 161 -22.22 -23.84 -30.95
C LEU A 161 -23.14 -22.63 -31.10
N VAL A 162 -22.87 -21.53 -30.39
CA VAL A 162 -23.64 -20.28 -30.51
C VAL A 162 -23.50 -19.67 -31.90
N GLU A 163 -22.29 -19.72 -32.48
CA GLU A 163 -22.04 -19.28 -33.87
C GLU A 163 -22.90 -20.09 -34.86
N GLU A 164 -22.89 -21.43 -34.74
CA GLU A 164 -23.71 -22.32 -35.59
C GLU A 164 -25.22 -22.02 -35.45
N TYR A 165 -25.72 -21.81 -34.22
CA TYR A 165 -27.11 -21.42 -33.99
C TYR A 165 -27.45 -20.08 -34.62
N ARG A 166 -26.53 -19.11 -34.52
CA ARG A 166 -26.71 -17.79 -35.12
C ARG A 166 -26.81 -17.89 -36.64
N GLU A 167 -25.93 -18.63 -37.28
CA GLU A 167 -25.96 -18.85 -38.73
C GLU A 167 -27.29 -19.48 -39.18
N LEU A 168 -27.77 -20.50 -38.46
CA LEU A 168 -29.06 -21.13 -38.73
C LEU A 168 -30.23 -20.15 -38.57
N TYR A 169 -30.20 -19.31 -37.53
CA TYR A 169 -31.22 -18.29 -37.31
C TYR A 169 -31.22 -17.23 -38.42
N GLU A 170 -30.05 -16.73 -38.82
CA GLU A 170 -29.91 -15.76 -39.91
C GLU A 170 -30.42 -16.34 -41.24
N LEU A 171 -30.13 -17.60 -41.52
CA LEU A 171 -30.63 -18.29 -42.71
C LEU A 171 -32.15 -18.46 -42.69
N GLN A 172 -32.74 -18.82 -41.54
CA GLN A 172 -34.18 -18.91 -41.39
C GLN A 172 -34.85 -17.55 -41.55
N ARG A 173 -34.27 -16.51 -40.96
CA ARG A 173 -34.76 -15.14 -41.07
C ARG A 173 -34.77 -14.67 -42.52
N ALA A 174 -33.68 -14.86 -43.25
CA ALA A 174 -33.59 -14.50 -44.66
C ALA A 174 -34.67 -15.19 -45.50
N ARG A 175 -34.88 -16.50 -45.28
CA ARG A 175 -35.95 -17.25 -45.97
C ARG A 175 -37.35 -16.70 -45.67
N LEU A 176 -37.62 -16.34 -44.41
CA LEU A 176 -38.91 -15.77 -44.03
C LEU A 176 -39.12 -14.37 -44.61
N GLU A 177 -38.08 -13.53 -44.62
CA GLU A 177 -38.12 -12.21 -45.24
C GLU A 177 -38.41 -12.29 -46.75
N GLU A 178 -37.80 -13.25 -47.45
CA GLU A 178 -38.06 -13.53 -48.86
C GLU A 178 -39.52 -14.00 -49.08
N GLN A 179 -40.02 -14.91 -48.24
CA GLN A 179 -41.43 -15.35 -48.31
C GLN A 179 -42.40 -14.20 -48.08
N ILE A 180 -42.13 -13.31 -47.13
CA ILE A 180 -42.95 -12.12 -46.87
C ILE A 180 -42.94 -11.19 -48.09
N LEU A 181 -41.79 -11.03 -48.74
CA LEU A 181 -41.68 -10.23 -49.98
C LEU A 181 -42.53 -10.83 -51.11
N LEU A 182 -42.42 -12.14 -51.35
CA LEU A 182 -43.22 -12.83 -52.37
C LEU A 182 -44.72 -12.72 -52.09
N LEU A 183 -45.15 -12.99 -50.86
CA LEU A 183 -46.56 -12.87 -50.47
C LEU A 183 -47.08 -11.43 -50.61
N ARG A 184 -46.26 -10.43 -50.31
CA ARG A 184 -46.63 -9.01 -50.55
C ARG A 184 -46.82 -8.74 -52.04
N GLN A 185 -45.94 -9.23 -52.90
CA GLN A 185 -46.05 -9.07 -54.35
C GLN A 185 -47.30 -9.77 -54.90
N GLU A 186 -47.54 -11.02 -54.50
CA GLU A 186 -48.75 -11.75 -54.88
C GLU A 186 -50.01 -11.03 -54.44
N ARG A 187 -50.07 -10.59 -53.18
CA ARG A 187 -51.18 -9.79 -52.67
C ARG A 187 -51.39 -8.54 -53.51
N ASP A 188 -50.31 -7.83 -53.85
CA ASP A 188 -50.42 -6.59 -54.63
C ASP A 188 -50.94 -6.87 -56.05
N ILE A 189 -50.50 -7.95 -56.70
CA ILE A 189 -51.01 -8.43 -58.00
C ILE A 189 -52.49 -8.84 -57.91
N TRP A 190 -52.86 -9.65 -56.92
CA TRP A 190 -54.25 -10.08 -56.73
C TRP A 190 -55.15 -8.90 -56.43
N SER A 191 -54.67 -7.97 -55.60
CA SER A 191 -55.39 -6.75 -55.33
C SER A 191 -55.59 -5.95 -56.62
N SER A 192 -54.55 -5.68 -57.41
CA SER A 192 -54.68 -4.89 -58.64
C SER A 192 -55.61 -5.54 -59.66
N ALA A 193 -55.52 -6.86 -59.85
CA ALA A 193 -56.42 -7.62 -60.72
C ALA A 193 -57.89 -7.55 -60.26
N ALA A 194 -58.14 -7.69 -58.96
CA ALA A 194 -59.48 -7.55 -58.39
C ALA A 194 -60.02 -6.11 -58.57
N HIS A 195 -59.17 -5.09 -58.39
CA HIS A 195 -59.54 -3.69 -58.63
C HIS A 195 -59.87 -3.45 -60.11
N ASP A 196 -59.06 -3.95 -61.04
CA ASP A 196 -59.28 -3.79 -62.49
C ASP A 196 -60.56 -4.49 -62.93
N LEU A 197 -60.86 -5.66 -62.38
CA LEU A 197 -62.12 -6.36 -62.61
C LEU A 197 -63.30 -5.55 -62.08
N ALA A 198 -63.21 -5.02 -60.85
CA ALA A 198 -64.25 -4.17 -60.27
C ALA A 198 -64.51 -2.93 -61.13
N LEU A 199 -63.46 -2.27 -61.63
CA LEU A 199 -63.58 -1.15 -62.56
C LEU A 199 -64.29 -1.55 -63.86
N LYS A 200 -63.94 -2.68 -64.46
CA LYS A 200 -64.62 -3.18 -65.67
C LYS A 200 -66.10 -3.46 -65.43
N VAL A 201 -66.48 -4.00 -64.26
CA VAL A 201 -67.89 -4.24 -63.88
C VAL A 201 -68.63 -2.91 -63.69
N ILE A 202 -68.01 -1.94 -63.00
CA ILE A 202 -68.56 -0.59 -62.79
C ILE A 202 -68.81 0.11 -64.13
N ASP A 203 -67.87 0.04 -65.06
CA ASP A 203 -67.97 0.67 -66.38
C ASP A 203 -69.03 0.01 -67.26
N ARG A 204 -69.09 -1.34 -67.29
CA ARG A 204 -70.12 -2.09 -68.04
C ARG A 204 -71.53 -1.82 -67.53
N ASN A 205 -71.72 -1.71 -66.22
CA ASN A 205 -73.02 -1.48 -65.59
C ASN A 205 -73.36 0.00 -65.41
N ARG A 206 -72.52 0.92 -65.91
CA ARG A 206 -72.67 2.39 -65.79
C ARG A 206 -72.89 2.87 -64.35
N LEU A 207 -72.19 2.28 -63.38
CA LEU A 207 -72.30 2.61 -61.96
C LEU A 207 -71.47 3.86 -61.63
N ILE A 208 -71.94 5.03 -62.05
CA ILE A 208 -71.21 6.32 -61.96
C ILE A 208 -70.80 6.67 -60.52
N LEU A 209 -71.65 6.37 -59.52
CA LEU A 209 -71.34 6.62 -58.11
C LEU A 209 -70.17 5.78 -57.60
N ALA A 210 -70.14 4.48 -57.93
CA ALA A 210 -69.06 3.57 -57.54
C ALA A 210 -67.72 4.00 -58.16
N ARG A 211 -67.73 4.45 -59.42
CA ARG A 211 -66.53 4.99 -60.09
C ARG A 211 -65.99 6.23 -59.40
N ARG A 212 -66.86 7.17 -59.01
CA ARG A 212 -66.47 8.40 -58.30
C ARG A 212 -65.92 8.09 -56.91
N LEU A 213 -66.58 7.21 -56.16
CA LEU A 213 -66.11 6.75 -54.86
C LEU A 213 -64.72 6.11 -54.95
N TYR A 214 -64.50 5.23 -55.93
CA TYR A 214 -63.19 4.60 -56.14
C TYR A 214 -62.07 5.62 -56.43
N VAL A 215 -62.31 6.58 -57.33
CA VAL A 215 -61.32 7.62 -57.62
C VAL A 215 -61.05 8.50 -56.38
N SER A 216 -62.09 8.78 -55.60
CA SER A 216 -61.95 9.52 -54.34
C SER A 216 -61.13 8.74 -53.30
N GLU A 217 -61.34 7.43 -53.17
CA GLU A 217 -60.57 6.57 -52.27
C GLU A 217 -59.08 6.52 -52.67
N LYS A 218 -58.78 6.30 -53.95
CA LYS A 218 -57.38 6.25 -54.42
C LYS A 218 -56.66 7.59 -54.27
N THR A 219 -57.36 8.70 -54.47
CA THR A 219 -56.79 10.04 -54.25
C THR A 219 -56.55 10.29 -52.76
N LEU A 220 -57.49 9.94 -51.89
CA LEU A 220 -57.32 10.01 -50.43
C LEU A 220 -56.14 9.16 -49.95
N ILE A 221 -56.00 7.92 -50.42
CA ILE A 221 -54.86 7.05 -50.06
C ILE A 221 -53.53 7.65 -50.50
N LYS A 222 -53.44 8.21 -51.71
CA LYS A 222 -52.22 8.87 -52.20
C LYS A 222 -51.87 10.10 -51.37
N LEU A 223 -52.87 10.91 -51.03
CA LEU A 223 -52.71 12.08 -50.18
C LEU A 223 -52.25 11.67 -48.77
N LEU A 224 -52.91 10.69 -48.16
CA LEU A 224 -52.53 10.16 -46.84
C LEU A 224 -51.09 9.63 -46.83
N LYS A 225 -50.69 8.86 -47.85
CA LYS A 225 -49.30 8.39 -47.99
C LYS A 225 -48.31 9.54 -48.05
N HIS A 226 -48.63 10.58 -48.83
CA HIS A 226 -47.78 11.77 -48.91
C HIS A 226 -47.67 12.49 -47.56
N PHE A 227 -48.78 12.68 -46.85
CA PHE A 227 -48.77 13.30 -45.51
C PHE A 227 -48.01 12.46 -44.49
N ILE A 228 -48.13 11.13 -44.50
CA ILE A 228 -47.35 10.25 -43.60
C ILE A 228 -45.85 10.43 -43.84
N VAL A 229 -45.42 10.46 -45.10
CA VAL A 229 -44.00 10.68 -45.44
C VAL A 229 -43.54 12.07 -45.03
N LEU A 230 -44.36 13.10 -45.28
CA LEU A 230 -44.04 14.47 -44.93
C LEU A 230 -43.92 14.64 -43.41
N LEU A 231 -44.86 14.08 -42.64
CA LEU A 231 -44.81 14.06 -41.18
C LEU A 231 -43.57 13.33 -40.68
N ALA A 232 -43.30 12.11 -41.15
CA ALA A 232 -42.11 11.37 -40.78
C ALA A 232 -40.82 12.16 -41.07
N SER A 233 -40.74 12.85 -42.21
CA SER A 233 -39.58 13.68 -42.57
C SER A 233 -39.44 14.94 -41.70
N GLN A 234 -40.55 15.50 -41.23
CA GLN A 234 -40.54 16.63 -40.31
C GLN A 234 -40.13 16.15 -38.92
N ASP A 235 -40.67 15.04 -38.44
CA ASP A 235 -40.33 14.46 -37.14
C ASP A 235 -38.85 14.06 -37.08
N THR A 236 -38.29 13.48 -38.15
CA THR A 236 -36.86 13.19 -38.20
C THR A 236 -35.98 14.43 -38.11
N ARG A 237 -36.42 15.57 -38.67
CA ARG A 237 -35.68 16.84 -38.58
C ARG A 237 -35.76 17.41 -37.18
N ASP A 238 -36.97 17.52 -36.64
CA ASP A 238 -37.17 18.08 -35.31
C ASP A 238 -36.52 17.21 -34.21
N LEU A 239 -36.48 15.88 -34.39
CA LEU A 239 -35.73 14.98 -33.49
C LEU A 239 -34.21 15.20 -33.58
N ALA A 240 -33.67 15.47 -34.77
CA ALA A 240 -32.26 15.79 -34.92
C ALA A 240 -31.92 17.14 -34.26
N ASP A 241 -32.78 18.14 -34.44
CA ASP A 241 -32.65 19.45 -33.79
C ASP A 241 -32.72 19.30 -32.25
N LEU A 242 -33.69 18.54 -31.72
CA LEU A 242 -33.77 18.23 -30.28
C LEU A 242 -32.51 17.55 -29.75
N GLN A 243 -31.95 16.61 -30.52
CA GLN A 243 -30.72 15.92 -30.14
C GLN A 243 -29.53 16.87 -30.10
N GLU A 244 -29.40 17.76 -31.10
CA GLU A 244 -28.36 18.78 -31.13
C GLU A 244 -28.48 19.74 -29.94
N GLU A 245 -29.68 20.25 -29.65
CA GLU A 245 -29.89 21.14 -28.51
C GLU A 245 -29.64 20.48 -27.17
N THR A 246 -29.99 19.19 -27.03
CA THR A 246 -29.68 18.41 -25.82
C THR A 246 -28.17 18.31 -25.61
N GLU A 247 -27.42 18.11 -26.68
CA GLU A 247 -25.96 18.02 -26.63
C GLU A 247 -25.31 19.39 -26.33
N GLN A 248 -25.79 20.46 -26.97
CA GLN A 248 -25.34 21.83 -26.69
C GLN A 248 -25.64 22.23 -25.23
N PHE A 249 -26.83 21.90 -24.72
CA PHE A 249 -27.21 22.14 -23.33
C PHE A 249 -26.26 21.41 -22.37
N ARG A 250 -25.97 20.13 -22.64
CA ARG A 250 -25.03 19.32 -21.85
C ARG A 250 -23.62 19.91 -21.84
N GLN A 251 -23.11 20.35 -22.99
CA GLN A 251 -21.79 20.95 -23.11
C GLN A 251 -21.69 22.29 -22.36
N MET A 252 -22.67 23.18 -22.56
CA MET A 252 -22.68 24.49 -21.90
C MET A 252 -22.80 24.35 -20.39
N LEU A 253 -23.72 23.52 -19.89
CA LEU A 253 -23.83 23.26 -18.45
C LEU A 253 -22.61 22.57 -17.86
N GLY A 254 -22.01 21.62 -18.60
CA GLY A 254 -20.76 20.98 -18.17
C GLY A 254 -19.62 21.98 -18.02
N HIS A 255 -19.52 22.94 -18.94
CA HIS A 255 -18.53 24.01 -18.86
C HIS A 255 -18.78 24.95 -17.68
N ILE A 256 -20.02 25.44 -17.51
CA ILE A 256 -20.41 26.30 -16.38
C ILE A 256 -20.15 25.59 -15.04
N GLY A 257 -20.53 24.30 -14.94
CA GLY A 257 -20.29 23.49 -13.74
C GLY A 257 -18.80 23.40 -13.41
N ALA A 258 -17.96 23.06 -14.39
CA ALA A 258 -16.51 22.99 -14.19
C ALA A 258 -15.90 24.35 -13.79
N GLU A 259 -16.37 25.45 -14.39
CA GLU A 259 -15.92 26.80 -14.02
C GLU A 259 -16.30 27.15 -12.58
N ILE A 260 -17.52 26.82 -12.15
CA ILE A 260 -17.98 27.03 -10.77
C ILE A 260 -17.16 26.19 -9.81
N ASP A 261 -16.97 24.89 -10.07
CA ASP A 261 -16.19 24.00 -9.22
C ASP A 261 -14.73 24.48 -9.08
N CYS A 262 -14.10 24.91 -10.18
CA CYS A 262 -12.76 25.49 -10.15
C CYS A 262 -12.69 26.80 -9.34
N CYS A 263 -13.71 27.65 -9.45
CA CYS A 263 -13.79 28.88 -8.65
C CYS A 263 -13.97 28.57 -7.17
N GLU A 264 -14.91 27.68 -6.82
CA GLU A 264 -15.17 27.27 -5.43
C GLU A 264 -13.94 26.63 -4.77
N GLU A 265 -13.21 25.75 -5.46
CA GLU A 265 -11.97 25.18 -4.92
C GLU A 265 -10.86 26.23 -4.79
N SER A 266 -10.74 27.17 -5.75
CA SER A 266 -9.78 28.29 -5.62
C SER A 266 -10.10 29.18 -4.42
N SER A 267 -11.37 29.58 -4.24
CA SER A 267 -11.83 30.37 -3.10
C SER A 267 -11.56 29.64 -1.79
N LYS A 268 -11.87 28.34 -1.72
CA LYS A 268 -11.61 27.49 -0.54
C LYS A 268 -10.13 27.38 -0.21
N GLU A 269 -9.26 27.22 -1.20
CA GLU A 269 -7.81 27.21 -1.00
C GLU A 269 -7.28 28.55 -0.48
N LYS A 270 -7.75 29.67 -1.07
CA LYS A 270 -7.42 31.03 -0.62
C LYS A 270 -7.88 31.27 0.81
N LEU A 271 -9.13 30.94 1.14
CA LEU A 271 -9.69 31.05 2.49
C LEU A 271 -8.93 30.17 3.49
N HIS A 272 -8.53 28.95 3.11
CA HIS A 272 -7.69 28.10 3.96
C HIS A 272 -6.30 28.69 4.17
N ALA A 273 -5.68 29.29 3.15
CA ALA A 273 -4.39 29.96 3.27
C ALA A 273 -4.49 31.16 4.23
N VAL A 274 -5.51 32.01 4.08
CA VAL A 274 -5.80 33.13 4.97
C VAL A 274 -6.05 32.64 6.40
N ARG A 275 -6.90 31.62 6.59
CA ARG A 275 -7.17 31.04 7.91
C ARG A 275 -5.91 30.52 8.58
N ARG A 276 -5.09 29.73 7.88
CA ARG A 276 -3.80 29.22 8.40
C ARG A 276 -2.86 30.37 8.76
N GLY A 277 -2.81 31.41 7.92
CA GLY A 277 -2.05 32.62 8.17
C GLY A 277 -2.50 33.32 9.46
N LEU A 278 -3.80 33.57 9.60
CA LEU A 278 -4.39 34.20 10.79
C LEU A 278 -4.19 33.37 12.05
N THR A 279 -4.29 32.03 11.99
CA THR A 279 -4.00 31.16 13.13
C THR A 279 -2.55 31.25 13.57
N ARG A 280 -1.59 31.30 12.62
CA ARG A 280 -0.17 31.49 12.95
C ARG A 280 0.09 32.86 13.58
N TRP A 281 -0.60 33.89 13.10
CA TRP A 281 -0.56 35.22 13.70
C TRP A 281 -1.11 35.22 15.13
N LEU A 282 -2.25 34.55 15.35
CA LEU A 282 -2.86 34.42 16.66
C LEU A 282 -1.93 33.70 17.64
N GLN A 283 -1.29 32.60 17.21
CA GLN A 283 -0.28 31.88 18.00
C GLN A 283 0.94 32.76 18.30
N TYR A 284 1.45 33.49 17.31
CA TYR A 284 2.59 34.40 17.49
C TYR A 284 2.31 35.49 18.55
N PHE A 285 1.10 36.07 18.55
CA PHE A 285 0.71 37.07 19.54
C PHE A 285 0.46 36.46 20.93
N GLN A 286 -0.01 35.22 21.01
CA GLN A 286 -0.13 34.49 22.27
C GLN A 286 1.24 34.18 22.88
N ASP A 287 2.25 33.90 22.05
CA ASP A 287 3.61 33.57 22.49
C ASP A 287 4.49 34.81 22.77
N ASN A 288 4.22 35.97 22.15
CA ASN A 288 5.06 37.19 22.24
C ASN A 288 4.33 38.41 22.81
N ILE A 289 3.83 38.32 24.04
CA ILE A 289 3.04 39.39 24.67
C ILE A 289 3.85 40.69 24.95
N LEU A 290 5.20 40.69 24.88
CA LEU A 290 6.06 41.84 25.23
C LEU A 290 7.23 42.13 24.26
N GLY A 291 7.16 41.72 22.98
CA GLY A 291 8.22 41.96 21.97
C GLY A 291 7.93 43.13 21.02
N GLY A 292 8.89 44.07 20.89
CA GLY A 292 8.79 45.30 20.07
C GLY A 292 8.73 45.12 18.53
N PRO A 293 8.67 46.23 17.76
CA PRO A 293 8.02 46.31 16.46
C PRO A 293 8.96 45.95 15.30
N THR A 294 9.21 44.66 15.08
CA THR A 294 9.86 44.19 13.85
C THR A 294 9.25 42.89 13.34
N PHE A 295 7.94 42.73 13.50
CA PHE A 295 7.24 41.71 12.75
C PHE A 295 7.01 42.23 11.33
N ARG A 296 7.51 41.50 10.32
CA ARG A 296 7.30 41.70 8.86
C ARG A 296 5.83 41.42 8.46
N GLY A 297 4.91 41.84 9.32
CA GLY A 297 3.53 41.38 9.38
C GLY A 297 2.57 42.20 8.56
N MET A 298 2.71 43.52 8.52
CA MET A 298 1.80 44.35 7.72
C MET A 298 1.78 43.92 6.25
N THR A 299 2.92 43.49 5.70
CA THR A 299 3.01 42.91 4.36
C THR A 299 2.21 41.60 4.21
N SER A 300 2.17 40.74 5.23
CA SER A 300 1.38 39.50 5.19
C SER A 300 -0.14 39.72 5.32
N LEU A 301 -0.55 40.73 6.10
CA LEU A 301 -1.98 41.10 6.21
C LEU A 301 -2.47 41.76 4.91
N LEU A 302 -1.65 42.63 4.31
CA LEU A 302 -1.94 43.21 3.00
C LEU A 302 -2.11 42.14 1.92
N LEU A 303 -1.28 41.09 1.93
CA LEU A 303 -1.41 39.95 1.03
C LEU A 303 -2.73 39.18 1.26
N PHE A 304 -3.16 38.98 2.51
CA PHE A 304 -4.46 38.35 2.80
C PHE A 304 -5.64 39.21 2.33
N PHE A 305 -5.57 40.52 2.54
CA PHE A 305 -6.58 41.46 2.02
C PHE A 305 -6.64 41.45 0.49
N GLN A 306 -5.50 41.37 -0.20
CA GLN A 306 -5.47 41.24 -1.65
C GLN A 306 -6.10 39.91 -2.11
N MET A 307 -5.75 38.79 -1.48
CA MET A 307 -6.34 37.49 -1.82
C MET A 307 -7.85 37.44 -1.62
N LEU A 308 -8.38 38.06 -0.55
CA LEU A 308 -9.82 38.15 -0.30
C LEU A 308 -10.53 39.09 -1.28
N ASN A 309 -9.91 40.22 -1.65
CA ASN A 309 -10.47 41.12 -2.65
C ASN A 309 -10.51 40.49 -4.05
N GLU A 310 -9.49 39.74 -4.44
CA GLU A 310 -9.49 38.97 -5.69
C GLU A 310 -10.57 37.89 -5.71
N ASP A 311 -10.91 37.33 -4.54
CA ASP A 311 -11.97 36.34 -4.40
C ASP A 311 -13.38 36.99 -4.47
N LEU A 312 -13.54 38.15 -3.84
CA LEU A 312 -14.78 38.94 -3.91
C LEU A 312 -15.09 39.40 -5.35
N GLN A 313 -14.05 39.72 -6.14
CA GLN A 313 -14.21 40.06 -7.57
C GLN A 313 -14.76 38.91 -8.43
N GLN A 314 -14.85 37.68 -7.92
CA GLN A 314 -15.50 36.58 -8.66
C GLN A 314 -17.02 36.66 -8.62
N TYR A 315 -17.58 37.33 -7.61
CA TYR A 315 -19.02 37.49 -7.38
C TYR A 315 -19.52 38.88 -7.82
N GLU A 316 -18.62 39.77 -8.24
CA GLU A 316 -18.93 41.12 -8.70
C GLU A 316 -18.28 41.42 -10.06
N GLY A 317 -18.86 42.34 -10.82
CA GLY A 317 -18.26 42.83 -12.07
C GLY A 317 -18.36 41.87 -13.26
N GLU A 318 -17.36 41.92 -14.14
CA GLU A 318 -17.43 41.27 -15.46
C GLU A 318 -17.49 39.74 -15.39
N VAL A 319 -16.79 39.11 -14.44
CA VAL A 319 -16.74 37.65 -14.28
C VAL A 319 -18.08 37.08 -13.82
N TYR A 320 -18.79 37.80 -12.94
CA TYR A 320 -20.15 37.44 -12.55
C TYR A 320 -21.12 37.57 -13.73
N LEU A 321 -21.01 38.67 -14.50
CA LEU A 321 -21.88 38.93 -15.64
C LEU A 321 -21.71 37.88 -16.74
N THR A 322 -20.50 37.46 -17.07
CA THR A 322 -20.24 36.44 -18.10
C THR A 322 -20.84 35.08 -17.71
N LYS A 323 -20.67 34.65 -16.45
CA LYS A 323 -21.30 33.41 -15.92
C LYS A 323 -22.82 33.49 -15.90
N MET A 324 -23.37 34.66 -15.58
CA MET A 324 -24.82 34.86 -15.58
C MET A 324 -25.40 34.91 -17.00
N GLU A 325 -24.65 35.46 -17.97
CA GLU A 325 -25.03 35.45 -19.39
C GLU A 325 -24.97 34.05 -20.00
N SER A 326 -23.95 33.25 -19.69
CA SER A 326 -23.87 31.86 -20.14
C SER A 326 -25.04 31.03 -19.58
N LEU A 327 -25.39 31.19 -18.30
CA LEU A 327 -26.56 30.54 -17.71
C LEU A 327 -27.89 31.00 -18.34
N LYS A 328 -28.04 32.29 -18.69
CA LYS A 328 -29.21 32.79 -19.43
C LYS A 328 -29.31 32.18 -20.83
N ASN A 329 -28.19 31.96 -21.51
CA ASN A 329 -28.18 31.30 -22.81
C ASN A 329 -28.61 29.83 -22.71
N VAL A 330 -28.18 29.12 -21.66
CA VAL A 330 -28.65 27.77 -21.33
C VAL A 330 -30.17 27.75 -21.10
N ALA A 331 -30.71 28.71 -20.34
CA ALA A 331 -32.16 28.79 -20.10
C ALA A 331 -32.96 29.07 -21.38
N ARG A 332 -32.44 29.90 -22.29
CA ARG A 332 -33.06 30.12 -23.62
C ARG A 332 -33.06 28.87 -24.47
N LEU A 333 -31.96 28.10 -24.45
CA LEU A 333 -31.87 26.83 -25.15
C LEU A 333 -32.88 25.81 -24.62
N GLN A 334 -33.01 25.72 -23.29
CA GLN A 334 -34.00 24.87 -22.64
C GLN A 334 -35.45 25.26 -23.01
N GLU A 335 -35.76 26.55 -23.09
CA GLU A 335 -37.08 27.04 -23.51
C GLU A 335 -37.38 26.64 -24.96
N HIS A 336 -36.39 26.76 -25.85
CA HIS A 336 -36.54 26.35 -27.25
C HIS A 336 -36.72 24.83 -27.38
N TRP A 337 -35.88 24.05 -26.70
CA TRP A 337 -35.98 22.59 -26.64
C TRP A 337 -37.36 22.14 -26.15
N THR A 338 -37.89 22.78 -25.11
CA THR A 338 -39.22 22.48 -24.57
C THR A 338 -40.33 22.78 -25.57
N LYS A 339 -40.25 23.92 -26.27
CA LYS A 339 -41.22 24.28 -27.33
C LYS A 339 -41.18 23.29 -28.49
N LEU A 340 -39.98 22.90 -28.93
CA LEU A 340 -39.80 21.96 -30.03
C LEU A 340 -40.31 20.56 -29.64
N GLY A 341 -39.97 20.09 -28.43
CA GLY A 341 -40.44 18.83 -27.88
C GLY A 341 -41.97 18.77 -27.74
N HIS A 342 -42.61 19.82 -27.22
CA HIS A 342 -44.07 19.90 -27.22
C HIS A 342 -44.65 19.87 -28.64
N THR A 343 -44.00 20.53 -29.61
CA THR A 343 -44.49 20.56 -31.00
C THR A 343 -44.47 19.16 -31.60
N VAL A 344 -43.40 18.38 -31.39
CA VAL A 344 -43.29 17.00 -31.87
C VAL A 344 -44.32 16.11 -31.18
N LEU A 345 -44.38 16.12 -29.85
CA LEU A 345 -45.28 15.26 -29.09
C LEU A 345 -46.76 15.57 -29.34
N ASN A 346 -47.12 16.84 -29.58
CA ASN A 346 -48.49 17.22 -29.90
C ASN A 346 -48.98 16.71 -31.28
N ARG A 347 -48.07 16.39 -32.22
CA ARG A 347 -48.45 15.79 -33.50
C ARG A 347 -48.86 14.34 -33.37
N HIS A 348 -48.39 13.64 -32.35
CA HIS A 348 -48.55 12.20 -32.15
C HIS A 348 -49.56 11.85 -31.05
N ARG A 349 -50.62 12.65 -30.91
CA ARG A 349 -51.72 12.33 -30.00
C ARG A 349 -52.41 11.04 -30.42
N ASP A 350 -52.86 10.27 -29.42
CA ASP A 350 -53.65 9.07 -29.69
C ASP A 350 -55.05 9.43 -30.24
N PHE A 351 -55.82 8.41 -30.63
CA PHE A 351 -57.19 8.59 -31.13
C PHE A 351 -58.14 9.24 -30.10
N ASN A 352 -57.80 9.21 -28.81
CA ASN A 352 -58.55 9.83 -27.72
C ASN A 352 -58.04 11.24 -27.37
N GLY A 353 -57.01 11.73 -28.08
CA GLY A 353 -56.36 13.02 -27.84
C GLY A 353 -55.37 13.03 -26.67
N ALA A 354 -55.05 11.87 -26.08
CA ALA A 354 -54.07 11.73 -25.02
C ALA A 354 -52.64 11.90 -25.57
N LEU A 355 -51.78 12.49 -24.74
CA LEU A 355 -50.37 12.70 -25.05
C LEU A 355 -49.57 11.41 -24.83
N PRO A 356 -48.46 11.23 -25.57
CA PRO A 356 -47.54 10.12 -25.36
C PRO A 356 -46.95 10.12 -23.94
N PRO A 357 -46.60 8.96 -23.37
CA PRO A 357 -45.94 8.89 -22.05
C PRO A 357 -44.63 9.68 -21.99
N GLU A 358 -43.96 9.85 -23.13
CA GLU A 358 -42.74 10.64 -23.30
C GLU A 358 -42.94 12.12 -22.94
N HIS A 359 -44.18 12.63 -22.96
CA HIS A 359 -44.49 13.98 -22.51
C HIS A 359 -44.20 14.19 -21.02
N ALA A 360 -44.56 13.22 -20.17
CA ALA A 360 -44.30 13.30 -18.75
C ALA A 360 -42.80 13.28 -18.45
N ALA A 361 -42.04 12.44 -19.18
CA ALA A 361 -40.59 12.39 -19.06
C ALA A 361 -39.93 13.72 -19.48
N MET A 362 -40.44 14.35 -20.54
CA MET A 362 -39.97 15.66 -21.00
C MET A 362 -40.22 16.77 -19.97
N GLU A 363 -41.40 16.78 -19.35
CA GLU A 363 -41.73 17.72 -18.27
C GLU A 363 -40.82 17.52 -17.04
N GLU A 364 -40.54 16.28 -16.66
CA GLU A 364 -39.62 15.94 -15.57
C GLU A 364 -38.18 16.42 -15.86
N ILE A 365 -37.69 16.20 -17.08
CA ILE A 365 -36.37 16.68 -17.53
C ILE A 365 -36.33 18.21 -17.46
N ASN A 366 -37.36 18.89 -17.96
CA ASN A 366 -37.44 20.34 -17.94
C ASN A 366 -37.48 20.89 -16.51
N GLN A 367 -38.21 20.24 -15.60
CA GLN A 367 -38.25 20.61 -14.20
C GLN A 367 -36.87 20.48 -13.54
N ARG A 368 -36.19 19.33 -13.71
CA ARG A 368 -34.85 19.10 -13.16
C ARG A 368 -33.81 20.06 -13.73
N ALA A 369 -33.90 20.36 -15.03
CA ALA A 369 -33.03 21.32 -15.68
C ALA A 369 -33.22 22.74 -15.11
N CYS A 370 -34.47 23.15 -14.85
CA CYS A 370 -34.77 24.41 -14.15
C CYS A 370 -34.19 24.45 -12.73
N GLU A 371 -34.39 23.38 -11.96
CA GLU A 371 -33.84 23.27 -10.60
C GLU A 371 -32.31 23.36 -10.60
N LEU A 372 -31.64 22.70 -11.55
CA LEU A 372 -30.19 22.77 -11.70
C LEU A 372 -29.71 24.18 -12.09
N CYS A 373 -30.39 24.85 -13.02
CA CYS A 373 -30.06 26.23 -13.38
C CYS A 373 -30.24 27.18 -12.19
N GLN A 374 -31.29 26.99 -11.37
CA GLN A 374 -31.48 27.78 -10.15
C GLN A 374 -30.35 27.54 -9.14
N GLN A 375 -29.90 26.30 -8.96
CA GLN A 375 -28.77 25.99 -8.09
C GLN A 375 -27.50 26.70 -8.56
N TYR A 376 -27.19 26.64 -9.86
CA TYR A 376 -26.02 27.37 -10.40
C TYR A 376 -26.17 28.88 -10.28
N GLN A 377 -27.38 29.42 -10.45
CA GLN A 377 -27.64 30.83 -10.23
C GLN A 377 -27.28 31.26 -8.81
N ILE A 378 -27.70 30.50 -7.79
CA ILE A 378 -27.40 30.78 -6.37
C ILE A 378 -25.89 30.73 -6.11
N ARG A 379 -25.20 29.71 -6.65
CA ARG A 379 -23.75 29.56 -6.51
C ARG A 379 -22.97 30.70 -7.17
N ILE A 380 -23.40 31.13 -8.35
CA ILE A 380 -22.78 32.26 -9.06
C ILE A 380 -23.00 33.58 -8.31
N SER A 381 -24.15 33.79 -7.67
CA SER A 381 -24.40 34.98 -6.83
C SER A 381 -23.65 34.99 -5.51
N GLY A 382 -23.11 33.85 -5.06
CA GLY A 382 -22.42 33.76 -3.77
C GLY A 382 -23.36 33.75 -2.56
N ASP A 383 -24.66 33.56 -2.77
CA ASP A 383 -25.70 33.48 -1.73
C ASP A 383 -25.81 32.08 -1.08
N ASN A 384 -24.73 31.29 -1.15
CA ASN A 384 -24.66 29.88 -0.70
C ASN A 384 -24.65 29.69 0.82
#